data_AF-A0A1Y1IFK0-F1
#
_entry.id   AF-A0A1Y1IFK0-F1
#
_cell.length_a   1.000
_cell.length_b   1.000
_cell.length_c   1.000
_cell.angle_alpha   90.00
_cell.angle_beta   90.00
_cell.angle_gamma   90.00
#
_symmetry.space_group_name_H-M   'P 1'
#
loop_
_entity.id
_entity.type
_entity.pdbx_description
1 polymer ?
#
loop_
_entity_poly.entity_id
_entity_poly.type
_entity_poly.pdbx_seq_one_letter_code
_entity_poly.pdbx_strand_id
1 'polypeptide(L)'
;MDIQDRGPAPYLRAEDGVLLTAPEAERLVDQLQPFDVDDVGSMAWLQQHDVLEKLNIQAHHNALAHADEFVMAALVSYDKLALLVHELLVIEVWKDQVYPLIAAELAQGGGSINVYLVLHHEATLANLLEVALFHREACEAAGEDALLELADFCHRKMVYLHAEGRQDASFKERSAAELLALSPAQELQDKAAAIRFGVALCCLTLLRYLTDYLPHLPLCVMARLLTTHDCLMTLVPLLLSPPWQRRRVHHGSKLVEGYVDGRWQAIPPADRAKLQQPDAQAWLAVTNLLVEPGCRAKYRFDDFRRDVVLKLKPRLTPALHDQLPVLRDLHRVLEELTLMQTPATDDMRASRLILEQVPEMRERLLRRTDWAILGRAQLGTVFRDTPETRADTQSRMADMLAMFEFEEMLEAPKCASCGSDAAQRCSSCKSDWYCGRDCQLNCWPTHKELCGVLVKGAK
;
A
#
# COMPACT_ATOMS: atom_id res chain seq x y z
N MET A 1 8.86 -27.73 24.79
CA MET A 1 9.00 -28.62 23.63
C MET A 1 9.55 -27.74 22.53
N ASP A 2 10.80 -28.00 22.15
CA ASP A 2 11.67 -27.06 21.44
C ASP A 2 11.09 -26.57 20.11
N ILE A 3 11.20 -25.26 19.89
CA ILE A 3 10.80 -24.53 18.67
C ILE A 3 11.79 -24.79 17.52
N GLN A 4 12.90 -25.48 17.78
CA GLN A 4 14.03 -25.61 16.86
C GLN A 4 14.00 -26.81 15.91
N ASP A 5 12.94 -27.64 15.93
CA ASP A 5 12.95 -28.93 15.20
C ASP A 5 11.77 -29.11 14.22
N ARG A 6 11.15 -28.02 13.77
CA ARG A 6 10.24 -28.05 12.62
C ARG A 6 11.01 -27.55 11.41
N GLY A 7 11.28 -28.46 10.47
CA GLY A 7 11.77 -28.11 9.13
C GLY A 7 10.86 -27.06 8.45
N PRO A 8 11.30 -26.48 7.32
CA PRO A 8 10.57 -25.40 6.65
C PRO A 8 9.10 -25.78 6.47
N ALA A 9 8.21 -24.80 6.67
CA ALA A 9 6.77 -25.01 6.55
C ALA A 9 6.49 -25.73 5.22
N PRO A 10 5.66 -26.79 5.18
CA PRO A 10 5.59 -27.75 4.07
C PRO A 10 5.17 -27.13 2.71
N TYR A 11 4.77 -25.86 2.69
CA TYR A 11 4.44 -25.08 1.49
C TYR A 11 5.58 -24.15 1.02
N LEU A 12 6.56 -23.84 1.86
CA LEU A 12 7.77 -23.13 1.44
C LEU A 12 8.72 -24.12 0.77
N ARG A 13 8.65 -24.21 -0.57
CA ARG A 13 9.70 -24.85 -1.36
C ARG A 13 10.88 -23.88 -1.45
N ALA A 14 11.59 -23.74 -0.33
CA ALA A 14 12.70 -22.81 -0.15
C ALA A 14 13.83 -22.97 -1.19
N GLU A 15 13.88 -24.10 -1.89
CA GLU A 15 14.90 -24.38 -2.89
C GLU A 15 14.63 -23.78 -4.29
N ASP A 16 13.38 -23.39 -4.60
CA ASP A 16 12.97 -22.92 -5.95
C ASP A 16 12.39 -21.49 -6.01
N GLY A 17 12.15 -20.84 -4.86
CA GLY A 17 11.58 -19.48 -4.84
C GLY A 17 10.09 -19.40 -5.24
N VAL A 18 9.35 -20.52 -5.16
CA VAL A 18 7.92 -20.59 -5.51
C VAL A 18 7.10 -20.82 -4.25
N LEU A 19 6.25 -19.84 -3.88
CA LEU A 19 5.31 -19.95 -2.75
C LEU A 19 4.02 -20.67 -3.17
N LEU A 20 3.50 -20.36 -4.36
CA LEU A 20 2.31 -20.98 -4.96
C LEU A 20 2.57 -21.31 -6.42
N THR A 21 2.14 -22.50 -6.87
CA THR A 21 2.06 -22.82 -8.30
C THR A 21 0.81 -22.20 -8.93
N ALA A 22 0.81 -22.02 -10.25
CA ALA A 22 -0.34 -21.45 -10.96
C ALA A 22 -1.67 -22.19 -10.69
N PRO A 23 -1.75 -23.54 -10.72
CA PRO A 23 -2.99 -24.25 -10.41
C PRO A 23 -3.44 -24.11 -8.95
N GLU A 24 -2.48 -23.97 -8.02
CA GLU A 24 -2.80 -23.71 -6.61
C GLU A 24 -3.39 -22.33 -6.42
N ALA A 25 -2.81 -21.31 -7.06
CA ALA A 25 -3.31 -19.95 -7.03
C ALA A 25 -4.70 -19.83 -7.67
N GLU A 26 -4.94 -20.46 -8.83
CA GLU A 26 -6.26 -20.51 -9.46
C GLU A 26 -7.33 -21.09 -8.52
N ARG A 27 -7.03 -22.21 -7.87
CA ARG A 27 -7.95 -22.85 -6.92
C ARG A 27 -8.23 -21.95 -5.72
N LEU A 28 -7.21 -21.26 -5.20
CA LEU A 28 -7.37 -20.35 -4.06
C LEU A 28 -8.21 -19.12 -4.45
N VAL A 29 -7.99 -18.56 -5.64
CA VAL A 29 -8.75 -17.42 -6.16
C VAL A 29 -10.21 -17.79 -6.38
N ASP A 30 -10.51 -18.94 -6.97
CA ASP A 30 -11.88 -19.43 -7.18
C ASP A 30 -12.67 -19.52 -5.86
N GLN A 31 -12.00 -19.97 -4.79
CA GLN A 31 -12.57 -20.15 -3.47
C GLN A 31 -12.82 -18.86 -2.68
N LEU A 32 -12.38 -17.69 -3.15
CA LEU A 32 -12.62 -16.43 -2.46
C LEU A 32 -14.12 -16.11 -2.39
N GLN A 33 -14.58 -15.70 -1.21
CA GLN A 33 -15.98 -15.40 -0.90
C GLN A 33 -16.13 -14.00 -0.27
N PRO A 34 -17.27 -13.31 -0.49
CA PRO A 34 -17.55 -12.05 0.17
C PRO A 34 -17.94 -12.27 1.64
N PHE A 35 -17.48 -11.39 2.52
CA PHE A 35 -17.80 -11.38 3.96
C PHE A 35 -18.51 -10.09 4.36
N ASP A 36 -19.35 -10.14 5.39
CA ASP A 36 -19.96 -8.92 5.95
C ASP A 36 -19.13 -8.36 7.11
N VAL A 37 -19.46 -7.17 7.59
CA VAL A 37 -18.78 -6.50 8.72
C VAL A 37 -18.86 -7.35 10.00
N ASP A 38 -19.91 -8.18 10.14
CA ASP A 38 -20.11 -9.10 11.26
C ASP A 38 -19.03 -10.18 11.32
N ASP A 39 -18.53 -10.62 10.16
CA ASP A 39 -17.61 -11.74 10.01
C ASP A 39 -16.14 -11.35 10.24
N VAL A 40 -15.84 -10.04 10.34
CA VAL A 40 -14.47 -9.55 10.49
C VAL A 40 -13.80 -10.14 11.74
N GLY A 41 -12.68 -10.82 11.52
CA GLY A 41 -11.91 -11.54 12.53
C GLY A 41 -12.42 -12.96 12.85
N SER A 42 -13.56 -13.39 12.31
CA SER A 42 -14.03 -14.78 12.43
C SER A 42 -13.00 -15.76 11.84
N MET A 43 -13.08 -17.05 12.22
CA MET A 43 -12.14 -18.05 11.72
C MET A 43 -12.17 -18.19 10.19
N ALA A 44 -13.35 -18.13 9.56
CA ALA A 44 -13.48 -18.20 8.11
C ALA A 44 -12.86 -16.97 7.43
N TRP A 45 -13.12 -15.78 7.98
CA TRP A 45 -12.54 -14.53 7.47
C TRP A 45 -11.01 -14.52 7.60
N LEU A 46 -10.49 -14.96 8.75
CA LEU A 46 -9.07 -15.05 9.00
C LEU A 46 -8.37 -16.10 8.10
N GLN A 47 -9.04 -17.21 7.78
CA GLN A 47 -8.53 -18.17 6.78
C GLN A 47 -8.43 -17.54 5.39
N GLN A 48 -9.44 -16.75 4.98
CA GLN A 48 -9.36 -16.02 3.71
C GLN A 48 -8.28 -14.95 3.74
N HIS A 49 -8.06 -14.27 4.86
CA HIS A 49 -6.93 -13.34 5.02
C HIS A 49 -5.59 -14.03 4.74
N ASP A 50 -5.34 -15.21 5.32
CA ASP A 50 -4.10 -15.95 5.10
C ASP A 50 -3.93 -16.35 3.62
N VAL A 51 -5.03 -16.69 2.94
CA VAL A 51 -5.04 -16.98 1.50
C VAL A 51 -4.71 -15.74 0.68
N LEU A 52 -5.34 -14.61 0.98
CA LEU A 52 -5.10 -13.33 0.30
C LEU A 52 -3.67 -12.85 0.49
N GLU A 53 -3.09 -13.07 1.67
CA GLU A 53 -1.69 -12.71 1.94
C GLU A 53 -0.73 -13.55 1.11
N LYS A 54 -0.97 -14.86 0.98
CA LYS A 54 -0.18 -15.74 0.10
C LYS A 54 -0.29 -15.34 -1.38
N LEU A 55 -1.50 -15.03 -1.84
CA LEU A 55 -1.73 -14.53 -3.19
C LEU A 55 -1.02 -13.19 -3.43
N ASN A 56 -1.06 -12.29 -2.44
CA ASN A 56 -0.39 -11.00 -2.48
C ASN A 56 1.13 -11.15 -2.65
N ILE A 57 1.78 -11.97 -1.81
CA ILE A 57 3.23 -12.21 -1.89
C ILE A 57 3.59 -12.84 -3.23
N GLN A 58 2.84 -13.84 -3.68
CA GLN A 58 3.10 -14.49 -4.96
C GLN A 58 2.92 -13.52 -6.15
N ALA A 59 1.93 -12.64 -6.11
CA ALA A 59 1.72 -11.63 -7.15
C ALA A 59 2.91 -10.66 -7.24
N HIS A 60 3.40 -10.17 -6.10
CA HIS A 60 4.60 -9.32 -6.05
C HIS A 60 5.84 -10.06 -6.57
N HIS A 61 6.00 -11.33 -6.19
CA HIS A 61 7.09 -12.16 -6.71
C HIS A 61 7.01 -12.31 -8.23
N ASN A 62 5.84 -12.60 -8.80
CA ASN A 62 5.66 -12.72 -10.25
C ASN A 62 6.10 -11.44 -10.98
N ALA A 63 5.71 -10.28 -10.45
CA ALA A 63 6.09 -8.98 -11.01
C ALA A 63 7.61 -8.72 -10.92
N LEU A 64 8.22 -8.97 -9.76
CA LEU A 64 9.66 -8.80 -9.53
C LEU A 64 10.51 -9.75 -10.37
N ALA A 65 10.05 -10.99 -10.55
CA ALA A 65 10.73 -12.00 -11.36
C ALA A 65 10.52 -11.80 -12.86
N HIS A 66 9.68 -10.85 -13.28
CA HIS A 66 9.22 -10.69 -14.66
C HIS A 66 8.68 -12.00 -15.25
N ALA A 67 7.95 -12.76 -14.43
CA ALA A 67 7.37 -14.05 -14.75
C ALA A 67 5.90 -13.91 -15.18
N ASP A 68 5.29 -15.04 -15.57
CA ASP A 68 3.86 -15.07 -15.92
C ASP A 68 2.99 -14.65 -14.72
N GLU A 69 2.13 -13.66 -14.93
CA GLU A 69 1.29 -13.08 -13.88
C GLU A 69 0.01 -13.89 -13.64
N PHE A 70 0.18 -15.16 -13.30
CA PHE A 70 -0.94 -16.10 -13.15
C PHE A 70 -1.92 -15.73 -12.03
N VAL A 71 -1.48 -15.03 -10.97
CA VAL A 71 -2.38 -14.57 -9.89
C VAL A 71 -3.35 -13.51 -10.44
N MET A 72 -2.83 -12.52 -11.16
CA MET A 72 -3.65 -11.48 -11.79
C MET A 72 -4.59 -12.11 -12.84
N ALA A 73 -4.08 -13.01 -13.68
CA ALA A 73 -4.87 -13.71 -14.67
C ALA A 73 -6.02 -14.52 -14.04
N ALA A 74 -5.77 -15.18 -12.90
CA ALA A 74 -6.81 -15.89 -12.15
C ALA A 74 -7.84 -14.92 -11.56
N LEU A 75 -7.42 -13.79 -10.97
CA LEU A 75 -8.35 -12.79 -10.40
C LEU A 75 -9.32 -12.24 -11.47
N VAL A 76 -8.81 -12.00 -12.68
CA VAL A 76 -9.62 -11.59 -13.84
C VAL A 76 -10.52 -12.72 -14.32
N SER A 77 -9.97 -13.93 -14.50
CA SER A 77 -10.71 -15.07 -15.07
C SER A 77 -11.87 -15.55 -14.20
N TYR A 78 -11.73 -15.46 -12.88
CA TYR A 78 -12.76 -15.84 -11.90
C TYR A 78 -13.61 -14.64 -11.40
N ASP A 79 -13.48 -13.46 -12.03
CA ASP A 79 -14.26 -12.26 -11.70
C ASP A 79 -14.18 -11.85 -10.21
N LYS A 80 -12.97 -11.87 -9.64
CA LYS A 80 -12.73 -11.63 -8.20
C LYS A 80 -12.32 -10.20 -7.87
N LEU A 81 -12.11 -9.33 -8.87
CA LEU A 81 -11.68 -7.95 -8.63
C LEU A 81 -12.74 -7.13 -7.88
N ALA A 82 -14.02 -7.24 -8.27
CA ALA A 82 -15.12 -6.60 -7.56
C ALA A 82 -15.26 -7.14 -6.13
N LEU A 83 -14.98 -8.43 -5.91
CA LEU A 83 -14.96 -9.04 -4.57
C LEU A 83 -13.83 -8.46 -3.73
N LEU A 84 -12.62 -8.29 -4.27
CA LEU A 84 -11.51 -7.67 -3.53
C LEU A 84 -11.84 -6.22 -3.12
N VAL A 85 -12.49 -5.44 -4.00
CA VAL A 85 -12.97 -4.09 -3.66
C VAL A 85 -14.04 -4.14 -2.57
N HIS A 86 -14.97 -5.10 -2.63
CA HIS A 86 -15.96 -5.31 -1.57
C HIS A 86 -15.30 -5.59 -0.21
N GLU A 87 -14.38 -6.55 -0.14
CA GLU A 87 -13.66 -6.89 1.09
C GLU A 87 -12.86 -5.68 1.63
N LEU A 88 -12.31 -4.86 0.73
CA LEU A 88 -11.58 -3.64 1.08
C LEU A 88 -12.50 -2.61 1.76
N LEU A 89 -13.74 -2.48 1.27
CA LEU A 89 -14.74 -1.62 1.90
C LEU A 89 -15.25 -2.19 3.22
N VAL A 90 -15.42 -3.51 3.34
CA VAL A 90 -15.83 -4.17 4.59
C VAL A 90 -14.83 -3.87 5.70
N ILE A 91 -13.53 -4.05 5.46
CA ILE A 91 -12.52 -3.74 6.46
C ILE A 91 -12.41 -2.23 6.72
N GLU A 92 -12.59 -1.37 5.71
CA GLU A 92 -12.64 0.08 5.90
C GLU A 92 -13.80 0.49 6.82
N VAL A 93 -15.02 -0.01 6.57
CA VAL A 93 -16.21 0.27 7.39
C VAL A 93 -16.01 -0.26 8.82
N TRP A 94 -15.47 -1.47 8.98
CA TRP A 94 -15.18 -2.01 10.31
C TRP A 94 -14.19 -1.14 11.08
N LYS A 95 -13.12 -0.67 10.43
CA LYS A 95 -12.12 0.24 11.03
C LYS A 95 -12.70 1.60 11.39
N ASP A 96 -13.67 2.11 10.63
CA ASP A 96 -14.31 3.40 10.89
C ASP A 96 -15.38 3.32 11.99
N GLN A 97 -16.20 2.26 11.99
CA GLN A 97 -17.42 2.19 12.81
C GLN A 97 -17.29 1.30 14.04
N VAL A 98 -16.54 0.19 13.95
CA VAL A 98 -16.47 -0.83 15.01
C VAL A 98 -15.20 -0.69 15.81
N TYR A 99 -14.04 -0.64 15.15
CA TYR A 99 -12.73 -0.60 15.82
C TYR A 99 -12.60 0.48 16.90
N PRO A 100 -13.04 1.75 16.69
CA PRO A 100 -12.90 2.79 17.72
C PRO A 100 -13.70 2.50 18.99
N LEU A 101 -14.75 1.69 18.90
CA LEU A 101 -15.62 1.33 20.03
C LEU A 101 -15.05 0.20 20.89
N ILE A 102 -14.11 -0.58 20.36
CA ILE A 102 -13.54 -1.77 21.02
C ILE A 102 -12.02 -1.73 21.17
N ALA A 103 -11.35 -0.71 20.61
CA ALA A 103 -9.89 -0.61 20.59
C ALA A 103 -9.26 -0.61 22.00
N ALA A 104 -9.92 0.01 22.99
CA ALA A 104 -9.41 0.09 24.35
C ALA A 104 -9.41 -1.30 25.03
N GLU A 105 -10.45 -2.09 24.82
CA GLU A 105 -10.59 -3.45 25.31
C GLU A 105 -9.65 -4.40 24.57
N LEU A 106 -9.54 -4.26 23.25
CA LEU A 106 -8.63 -5.04 22.41
C LEU A 106 -7.17 -4.84 22.80
N ALA A 107 -6.79 -3.61 23.15
CA ALA A 107 -5.44 -3.30 23.63
C ALA A 107 -5.13 -3.95 24.98
N GLN A 108 -6.13 -4.09 25.86
CA GLN A 108 -5.94 -4.71 27.17
C GLN A 108 -5.95 -6.25 27.11
N GLY A 109 -6.61 -6.82 26.09
CA GLY A 109 -6.65 -8.26 25.85
C GLY A 109 -5.32 -8.78 25.30
N GLY A 110 -4.94 -10.01 25.68
CA GLY A 110 -3.72 -10.68 25.19
C GLY A 110 -3.71 -11.02 23.69
N GLY A 111 -4.75 -10.64 22.93
CA GLY A 111 -4.95 -10.93 21.51
C GLY A 111 -4.36 -9.91 20.53
N SER A 112 -3.31 -9.18 20.92
CA SER A 112 -2.70 -8.09 20.14
C SER A 112 -2.36 -8.48 18.68
N ILE A 113 -1.93 -9.72 18.45
CA ILE A 113 -1.59 -10.22 17.11
C ILE A 113 -2.82 -10.37 16.21
N ASN A 114 -3.92 -10.95 16.69
CA ASN A 114 -5.12 -11.13 15.86
C ASN A 114 -5.72 -9.78 15.46
N VAL A 115 -5.68 -8.80 16.37
CA VAL A 115 -6.12 -7.43 16.06
C VAL A 115 -5.22 -6.80 15.01
N TYR A 116 -3.90 -7.00 15.14
CA TYR A 116 -2.95 -6.55 14.13
C TYR A 116 -3.23 -7.16 12.75
N LEU A 117 -3.50 -8.47 12.66
CA LEU A 117 -3.86 -9.15 11.40
C LEU A 117 -5.12 -8.55 10.78
N VAL A 118 -6.16 -8.32 11.60
CA VAL A 118 -7.39 -7.68 11.13
C VAL A 118 -7.11 -6.28 10.58
N LEU A 119 -6.30 -5.48 11.28
CA LEU A 119 -5.94 -4.14 10.81
C LEU A 119 -5.07 -4.18 9.54
N HIS A 120 -4.20 -5.17 9.42
CA HIS A 120 -3.29 -5.38 8.29
C HIS A 120 -3.99 -5.86 7.02
N HIS A 121 -5.14 -6.51 7.15
CA HIS A 121 -5.92 -7.00 6.01
C HIS A 121 -6.24 -5.93 4.96
N GLU A 122 -6.47 -4.68 5.39
CA GLU A 122 -6.64 -3.55 4.46
C GLU A 122 -5.40 -3.33 3.58
N ALA A 123 -4.20 -3.47 4.13
CA ALA A 123 -2.95 -3.38 3.39
C ALA A 123 -2.76 -4.57 2.43
N THR A 124 -3.07 -5.79 2.87
CA THR A 124 -3.03 -6.98 2.01
C THR A 124 -3.90 -6.82 0.76
N LEU A 125 -5.15 -6.36 0.95
CA LEU A 125 -6.08 -6.13 -0.16
C LEU A 125 -5.64 -4.99 -1.07
N ALA A 126 -5.21 -3.87 -0.49
CA ALA A 126 -4.74 -2.71 -1.25
C ALA A 126 -3.51 -3.07 -2.11
N ASN A 127 -2.53 -3.77 -1.53
CA ASN A 127 -1.31 -4.18 -2.23
C ASN A 127 -1.60 -5.22 -3.32
N LEU A 128 -2.51 -6.17 -3.08
CA LEU A 128 -2.90 -7.15 -4.10
C LEU A 128 -3.60 -6.46 -5.27
N LEU A 129 -4.49 -5.50 -4.99
CA LEU A 129 -5.10 -4.66 -6.01
C LEU A 129 -4.07 -3.78 -6.73
N GLU A 130 -3.06 -3.25 -6.03
CA GLU A 130 -2.01 -2.41 -6.63
C GLU A 130 -1.22 -3.20 -7.69
N VAL A 131 -0.82 -4.42 -7.38
CA VAL A 131 -0.12 -5.28 -8.34
C VAL A 131 -1.04 -5.75 -9.46
N ALA A 132 -2.27 -6.15 -9.15
CA ALA A 132 -3.20 -6.62 -10.19
C ALA A 132 -3.58 -5.49 -11.18
N LEU A 133 -3.88 -4.29 -10.66
CA LEU A 133 -4.32 -3.13 -11.44
C LEU A 133 -3.15 -2.38 -12.10
N PHE A 134 -1.91 -2.85 -11.95
CA PHE A 134 -0.82 -2.42 -12.82
C PHE A 134 -1.09 -2.70 -14.29
N HIS A 135 -1.93 -3.70 -14.59
CA HIS A 135 -2.35 -4.01 -15.94
C HIS A 135 -3.70 -3.39 -16.26
N ARG A 136 -3.78 -2.80 -17.45
CA ARG A 136 -5.02 -2.18 -17.94
C ARG A 136 -6.15 -3.20 -18.01
N GLU A 137 -5.86 -4.43 -18.42
CA GLU A 137 -6.83 -5.51 -18.59
C GLU A 137 -7.55 -5.83 -17.26
N ALA A 138 -6.83 -5.79 -16.14
CA ALA A 138 -7.44 -5.96 -14.83
C ALA A 138 -8.34 -4.77 -14.46
N CYS A 139 -7.92 -3.54 -14.76
CA CYS A 139 -8.77 -2.36 -14.54
C CYS A 139 -10.07 -2.42 -15.35
N GLU A 140 -10.00 -2.82 -16.62
CA GLU A 140 -11.19 -2.99 -17.49
C GLU A 140 -12.11 -4.11 -16.98
N ALA A 141 -11.55 -5.18 -16.41
CA ALA A 141 -12.30 -6.32 -15.88
C ALA A 141 -12.99 -6.05 -14.52
N ALA A 142 -12.55 -5.06 -13.74
CA ALA A 142 -13.08 -4.82 -12.38
C ALA A 142 -14.57 -4.40 -12.33
N GLY A 143 -15.11 -3.87 -13.44
CA GLY A 143 -16.49 -3.42 -13.53
C GLY A 143 -16.73 -1.99 -12.99
N GLU A 144 -17.78 -1.34 -13.50
CA GLU A 144 -18.09 0.07 -13.23
C GLU A 144 -18.24 0.40 -11.74
N ASP A 145 -19.05 -0.39 -11.02
CA ASP A 145 -19.36 -0.12 -9.61
C ASP A 145 -18.12 -0.27 -8.72
N ALA A 146 -17.30 -1.30 -8.95
CA ALA A 146 -16.08 -1.52 -8.19
C ALA A 146 -15.03 -0.43 -8.44
N LEU A 147 -14.90 0.04 -9.70
CA LEU A 147 -14.00 1.14 -10.03
C LEU A 147 -14.42 2.46 -9.37
N LEU A 148 -15.73 2.73 -9.28
CA LEU A 148 -16.24 3.91 -8.58
C LEU A 148 -15.98 3.83 -7.07
N GLU A 149 -16.23 2.68 -6.45
CA GLU A 149 -15.92 2.44 -5.04
C GLU A 149 -14.41 2.58 -4.76
N LEU A 150 -13.57 2.06 -5.64
CA LEU A 150 -12.12 2.16 -5.51
C LEU A 150 -11.64 3.61 -5.67
N ALA A 151 -12.22 4.37 -6.60
CA ALA A 151 -11.95 5.81 -6.74
C ALA A 151 -12.30 6.59 -5.46
N ASP A 152 -13.45 6.27 -4.84
CA ASP A 152 -13.88 6.87 -3.59
C ASP A 152 -12.97 6.50 -2.41
N PHE A 153 -12.59 5.22 -2.33
CA PHE A 153 -11.66 4.71 -1.33
C PHE A 153 -10.32 5.44 -1.43
N CYS A 154 -9.76 5.52 -2.64
CA CYS A 154 -8.51 6.25 -2.88
C CYS A 154 -8.64 7.72 -2.48
N HIS A 155 -9.74 8.39 -2.84
CA HIS A 155 -9.97 9.78 -2.45
C HIS A 155 -10.02 9.95 -0.92
N ARG A 156 -10.73 9.09 -0.19
CA ARG A 156 -10.75 9.12 1.29
C ARG A 156 -9.35 8.97 1.88
N LYS A 157 -8.50 8.11 1.31
CA LYS A 157 -7.09 7.98 1.74
C LYS A 157 -6.27 9.23 1.44
N MET A 158 -6.50 9.90 0.31
CA MET A 158 -5.85 11.17 0.01
C MET A 158 -6.28 12.28 0.99
N VAL A 159 -7.56 12.32 1.37
CA VAL A 159 -8.06 13.24 2.41
C VAL A 159 -7.39 12.96 3.76
N TYR A 160 -7.23 11.68 4.13
CA TYR A 160 -6.47 11.29 5.32
C TYR A 160 -5.03 11.80 5.28
N LEU A 161 -4.33 11.68 4.14
CA LEU A 161 -2.95 12.17 4.00
C LEU A 161 -2.82 13.67 4.28
N HIS A 162 -3.85 14.47 3.94
CA HIS A 162 -3.91 15.90 4.27
C HIS A 162 -4.21 16.16 5.73
N ALA A 163 -5.17 15.44 6.30
CA ALA A 163 -5.69 15.71 7.64
C ALA A 163 -4.77 15.19 8.75
N GLU A 164 -4.42 13.90 8.70
CA GLU A 164 -3.75 13.18 9.79
C GLU A 164 -2.41 12.56 9.33
N GLY A 165 -2.21 12.34 8.02
CA GLY A 165 -1.06 11.61 7.50
C GLY A 165 0.30 12.20 7.91
N ARG A 166 0.42 13.52 8.03
CA ARG A 166 1.67 14.15 8.53
C ARG A 166 1.93 13.88 10.02
N GLN A 167 0.88 13.78 10.82
CA GLN A 167 1.00 13.43 12.24
C GLN A 167 1.41 11.96 12.37
N ASP A 168 0.78 11.07 11.61
CA ASP A 168 1.08 9.63 11.65
C ASP A 168 2.47 9.32 11.05
N ALA A 169 2.90 10.08 10.05
CA ALA A 169 4.26 10.03 9.50
C ALA A 169 5.35 10.58 10.43
N SER A 170 4.98 11.35 11.46
CA SER A 170 5.95 12.05 12.29
C SER A 170 6.84 11.06 13.07
N PHE A 171 8.13 11.36 13.13
CA PHE A 171 9.04 10.53 13.92
C PHE A 171 8.78 10.76 15.42
N LYS A 172 8.39 9.70 16.12
CA LYS A 172 8.20 9.71 17.57
C LYS A 172 9.53 9.30 18.21
N GLU A 173 10.34 10.29 18.61
CA GLU A 173 11.58 10.02 19.35
C GLU A 173 11.24 9.42 20.72
N ARG A 174 11.68 8.18 20.95
CA ARG A 174 11.46 7.45 22.20
C ARG A 174 12.77 6.83 22.65
N SER A 175 13.13 7.07 23.90
CA SER A 175 14.21 6.38 24.58
C SER A 175 13.89 4.89 24.76
N ALA A 176 14.91 4.06 25.01
CA ALA A 176 14.71 2.64 25.30
C ALA A 176 13.79 2.41 26.52
N ALA A 177 13.85 3.30 27.53
CA ALA A 177 12.97 3.24 28.69
C ALA A 177 11.51 3.57 28.32
N GLU A 178 11.28 4.55 27.44
CA GLU A 178 9.94 4.90 26.96
C GLU A 178 9.36 3.81 26.06
N LEU A 179 10.19 3.14 25.25
CA LEU A 179 9.74 2.00 24.44
C LEU A 179 9.28 0.83 25.31
N LEU A 180 10.00 0.51 26.38
CA LEU A 180 9.62 -0.54 27.33
C LEU A 180 8.40 -0.16 28.18
N ALA A 181 8.12 1.13 28.33
CA ALA A 181 6.99 1.65 29.10
C ALA A 181 5.74 1.95 28.26
N LEU A 182 5.76 1.67 26.95
CA LEU A 182 4.61 1.87 26.08
C LEU A 182 3.43 1.03 26.56
N SER A 183 2.26 1.66 26.65
CA SER A 183 1.05 0.91 26.91
C SER A 183 0.68 0.08 25.67
N PRO A 184 0.06 -1.10 25.84
CA PRO A 184 -0.44 -1.90 24.71
C PRO A 184 -1.37 -1.11 23.77
N ALA A 185 -2.12 -0.14 24.32
CA ALA A 185 -2.99 0.74 23.54
C ALA A 185 -2.21 1.70 22.65
N GLN A 186 -1.11 2.27 23.16
CA GLN A 186 -0.24 3.14 22.37
C GLN A 186 0.50 2.36 21.28
N GLU A 187 0.98 1.16 21.59
CA GLU A 187 1.62 0.29 20.60
C GLU A 187 0.66 -0.10 19.47
N LEU A 188 -0.57 -0.49 19.82
CA LEU A 188 -1.60 -0.82 18.83
C LEU A 188 -1.98 0.41 17.98
N GLN A 189 -2.09 1.58 18.59
CA GLN A 189 -2.36 2.83 17.88
C GLN A 189 -1.24 3.18 16.90
N ASP A 190 0.03 3.03 17.29
CA ASP A 190 1.18 3.28 16.42
C ASP A 190 1.19 2.31 15.23
N LYS A 191 0.93 1.02 15.46
CA LYS A 191 0.80 0.02 14.41
C LYS A 191 -0.34 0.34 13.45
N ALA A 192 -1.52 0.69 13.98
CA ALA A 192 -2.68 1.06 13.17
C ALA A 192 -2.41 2.29 12.29
N ALA A 193 -1.74 3.31 12.84
CA ALA A 193 -1.33 4.51 12.12
C ALA A 193 -0.32 4.19 11.00
N ALA A 194 0.68 3.35 11.28
CA ALA A 194 1.66 2.92 10.29
C ALA A 194 0.99 2.17 9.12
N ILE A 195 0.08 1.23 9.42
CA ILE A 195 -0.70 0.52 8.40
C ILE A 195 -1.54 1.49 7.57
N ARG A 196 -2.31 2.38 8.22
CA ARG A 196 -3.16 3.37 7.53
C ARG A 196 -2.33 4.27 6.61
N PHE A 197 -1.14 4.68 7.05
CA PHE A 197 -0.21 5.46 6.24
C PHE A 197 0.30 4.68 5.01
N GLY A 198 0.72 3.43 5.19
CA GLY A 198 1.14 2.56 4.08
C GLY A 198 0.04 2.34 3.05
N VAL A 199 -1.18 1.98 3.51
CA VAL A 199 -2.38 1.83 2.67
C VAL A 199 -2.65 3.10 1.87
N ALA A 200 -2.51 4.28 2.49
CA ALA A 200 -2.77 5.53 1.80
C ALA A 200 -1.76 5.82 0.67
N LEU A 201 -0.51 5.37 0.80
CA LEU A 201 0.48 5.50 -0.27
C LEU A 201 0.28 4.45 -1.38
N CYS A 202 -0.13 3.23 -1.04
CA CYS A 202 -0.62 2.25 -2.02
C CYS A 202 -1.81 2.82 -2.82
N CYS A 203 -2.75 3.50 -2.14
CA CYS A 203 -3.88 4.18 -2.79
C CYS A 203 -3.48 5.33 -3.72
N LEU A 204 -2.34 5.98 -3.48
CA LEU A 204 -1.81 6.97 -4.41
C LEU A 204 -1.40 6.30 -5.73
N THR A 205 -0.78 5.11 -5.65
CA THR A 205 -0.45 4.31 -6.83
C THR A 205 -1.72 3.82 -7.54
N LEU A 206 -2.70 3.30 -6.80
CA LEU A 206 -4.01 2.87 -7.34
C LEU A 206 -4.72 4.01 -8.06
N LEU A 207 -4.79 5.19 -7.45
CA LEU A 207 -5.35 6.38 -8.08
C LEU A 207 -4.60 6.75 -9.36
N ARG A 208 -3.26 6.61 -9.36
CA ARG A 208 -2.46 6.83 -10.57
C ARG A 208 -2.80 5.81 -11.67
N TYR A 209 -2.96 4.50 -11.38
CA TYR A 209 -3.45 3.52 -12.38
C TYR A 209 -4.81 3.94 -12.95
N LEU A 210 -5.78 4.30 -12.09
CA LEU A 210 -7.10 4.73 -12.54
C LEU A 210 -7.03 5.93 -13.48
N THR A 211 -6.19 6.92 -13.16
CA THR A 211 -5.98 8.10 -14.02
C THR A 211 -5.27 7.78 -15.33
N ASP A 212 -4.35 6.82 -15.33
CA ASP A 212 -3.60 6.39 -16.52
C ASP A 212 -4.51 5.70 -17.55
N TYR A 213 -5.44 4.88 -17.06
CA TYR A 213 -6.35 4.13 -17.93
C TYR A 213 -7.67 4.84 -18.23
N LEU A 214 -7.88 6.08 -17.77
CA LEU A 214 -9.11 6.86 -17.99
C LEU A 214 -9.67 6.82 -19.43
N PRO A 215 -8.85 6.85 -20.51
CA PRO A 215 -9.36 6.74 -21.87
C PRO A 215 -10.07 5.41 -22.19
N HIS A 216 -9.77 4.37 -21.43
CA HIS A 216 -10.30 3.01 -21.59
C HIS A 216 -11.35 2.65 -20.53
N LEU A 217 -11.43 3.42 -19.45
CA LEU A 217 -12.39 3.18 -18.39
C LEU A 217 -13.75 3.83 -18.69
N PRO A 218 -14.83 3.34 -18.05
CA PRO A 218 -16.15 3.94 -18.14
C PRO A 218 -16.16 5.44 -17.78
N LEU A 219 -16.96 6.24 -18.51
CA LEU A 219 -17.02 7.70 -18.35
C LEU A 219 -17.42 8.18 -16.94
N CYS A 220 -18.10 7.32 -16.17
CA CYS A 220 -18.47 7.59 -14.79
C CYS A 220 -17.24 7.71 -13.89
N VAL A 221 -16.19 6.90 -14.11
CA VAL A 221 -14.92 6.99 -13.36
C VAL A 221 -14.26 8.35 -13.59
N MET A 222 -14.17 8.80 -14.85
CA MET A 222 -13.67 10.14 -15.18
C MET A 222 -14.52 11.24 -14.52
N ALA A 223 -15.84 11.09 -14.50
CA ALA A 223 -16.73 12.03 -13.82
C ALA A 223 -16.44 12.11 -12.33
N ARG A 224 -16.30 10.95 -11.69
CA ARG A 224 -16.07 10.83 -10.25
C ARG A 224 -14.75 11.48 -9.84
N LEU A 225 -13.66 11.22 -10.56
CA LEU A 225 -12.35 11.79 -10.27
C LEU A 225 -12.28 13.31 -10.50
N LEU A 226 -12.86 13.81 -11.61
CA LEU A 226 -12.73 15.23 -11.98
C LEU A 226 -13.80 16.15 -11.39
N THR A 227 -15.03 15.66 -11.24
CA THR A 227 -16.19 16.48 -10.89
C THR A 227 -16.61 16.29 -9.43
N THR A 228 -16.69 15.05 -8.96
CA THR A 228 -17.13 14.75 -7.60
C THR A 228 -16.01 14.99 -6.60
N HIS A 229 -14.85 14.36 -6.82
CA HIS A 229 -13.73 14.39 -5.88
C HIS A 229 -12.75 15.53 -6.11
N ASP A 230 -12.79 16.13 -7.30
CA ASP A 230 -11.81 17.14 -7.74
C ASP A 230 -10.37 16.71 -7.39
N CYS A 231 -9.96 15.55 -7.92
CA CYS A 231 -8.70 14.91 -7.52
C CYS A 231 -7.48 15.81 -7.72
N LEU A 232 -7.51 16.77 -8.65
CA LEU A 232 -6.46 17.77 -8.83
C LEU A 232 -6.28 18.63 -7.56
N MET A 233 -7.38 19.08 -6.96
CA MET A 233 -7.34 19.86 -5.72
C MET A 233 -6.84 19.06 -4.51
N THR A 234 -6.83 17.74 -4.61
CA THR A 234 -6.27 16.87 -3.56
C THR A 234 -4.81 16.50 -3.85
N LEU A 235 -4.45 16.20 -5.10
CA LEU A 235 -3.10 15.78 -5.49
C LEU A 235 -2.09 16.93 -5.51
N VAL A 236 -2.48 18.11 -6.01
CA VAL A 236 -1.55 19.26 -6.11
C VAL A 236 -1.01 19.67 -4.74
N PRO A 237 -1.82 19.82 -3.67
CA PRO A 237 -1.28 20.16 -2.36
C PRO A 237 -0.40 19.05 -1.75
N LEU A 238 -0.64 17.77 -2.04
CA LEU A 238 0.25 16.67 -1.62
C LEU A 238 1.63 16.80 -2.27
N LEU A 239 1.70 17.11 -3.57
CA LEU A 239 2.96 17.38 -4.27
C LEU A 239 3.72 18.59 -3.69
N LEU A 240 2.98 19.63 -3.27
CA LEU A 240 3.59 20.82 -2.68
C LEU A 240 4.06 20.60 -1.25
N SER A 241 3.46 19.65 -0.53
CA SER A 241 3.73 19.36 0.88
C SER A 241 3.67 17.85 1.17
N PRO A 242 4.63 17.06 0.66
CA PRO A 242 4.56 15.60 0.72
C PRO A 242 4.57 15.10 2.17
N PRO A 243 3.58 14.29 2.60
CA PRO A 243 3.58 13.67 3.92
C PRO A 243 4.53 12.46 4.01
N TRP A 244 4.93 11.87 2.88
CA TRP A 244 5.88 10.77 2.77
C TRP A 244 7.36 11.19 2.82
N GLN A 245 7.63 12.47 3.12
CA GLN A 245 8.97 12.96 3.41
C GLN A 245 8.98 13.66 4.76
N ARG A 246 9.97 13.35 5.60
CA ARG A 246 10.16 14.00 6.89
C ARG A 246 11.61 14.41 7.12
N ARG A 247 11.80 15.45 7.92
CA ARG A 247 13.12 15.98 8.28
C ARG A 247 13.26 15.87 9.79
N ARG A 248 14.33 15.22 10.27
CA ARG A 248 14.65 15.14 11.69
C ARG A 248 16.07 15.62 11.95
N VAL A 249 16.34 16.04 13.19
CA VAL A 249 17.70 16.36 13.65
C VAL A 249 18.16 15.20 14.51
N HIS A 250 19.24 14.52 14.10
CA HIS A 250 19.81 13.41 14.85
C HIS A 250 21.26 13.74 15.19
N HIS A 251 21.60 13.81 16.48
CA HIS A 251 22.92 14.24 16.99
C HIS A 251 23.44 15.53 16.32
N GLY A 252 22.58 16.53 16.14
CA GLY A 252 22.95 17.82 15.52
C GLY A 252 23.04 17.80 13.98
N SER A 253 22.91 16.65 13.33
CA SER A 253 22.87 16.51 11.87
C SER A 253 21.44 16.49 11.34
N LYS A 254 21.18 17.18 10.22
CA LYS A 254 19.87 17.16 9.54
C LYS A 254 19.74 15.88 8.71
N LEU A 255 18.87 14.97 9.16
CA LEU A 255 18.49 13.78 8.44
C LEU A 255 17.18 14.03 7.67
N VAL A 256 17.14 13.58 6.43
CA VAL A 256 15.92 13.56 5.61
C VAL A 256 15.57 12.10 5.43
N GLU A 257 14.32 11.75 5.71
CA GLU A 257 13.78 10.41 5.50
C GLU A 257 12.64 10.47 4.48
N GLY A 258 12.60 9.47 3.61
CA GLY A 258 11.50 9.21 2.69
C GLY A 258 10.84 7.88 3.04
N TYR A 259 9.56 7.75 2.73
CA TYR A 259 8.87 6.47 2.83
C TYR A 259 8.99 5.72 1.50
N VAL A 260 9.71 4.61 1.50
CA VAL A 260 10.05 3.80 0.31
C VAL A 260 9.96 2.33 0.71
N ASP A 261 9.35 1.50 -0.14
CA ASP A 261 9.16 0.05 0.09
C ASP A 261 8.52 -0.28 1.45
N GLY A 262 7.44 0.42 1.79
CA GLY A 262 6.71 0.18 3.05
C GLY A 262 7.43 0.66 4.33
N ARG A 263 8.62 1.26 4.22
CA ARG A 263 9.44 1.66 5.37
C ARG A 263 10.01 3.08 5.25
N TRP A 264 10.24 3.72 6.40
CA TRP A 264 10.95 4.99 6.47
C TRP A 264 12.46 4.75 6.31
N GLN A 265 13.05 5.32 5.27
CA GLN A 265 14.47 5.17 4.94
C GLN A 265 15.17 6.53 4.93
N ALA A 266 16.40 6.57 5.43
CA ALA A 266 17.23 7.77 5.36
C ALA A 266 17.68 8.03 3.92
N ILE A 267 17.48 9.27 3.42
CA ILE A 267 17.90 9.67 2.08
C ILE A 267 19.32 10.26 2.16
N PRO A 268 20.33 9.60 1.56
CA PRO A 268 21.69 10.11 1.51
C PRO A 268 21.75 11.49 0.82
N PRO A 269 22.70 12.38 1.17
CA PRO A 269 22.82 13.70 0.54
C PRO A 269 22.88 13.67 -1.00
N ALA A 270 23.50 12.63 -1.58
CA ALA A 270 23.62 12.45 -3.03
C ALA A 270 22.26 12.17 -3.71
N ASP A 271 21.32 11.57 -2.99
CA ASP A 271 20.03 11.12 -3.53
C ASP A 271 18.88 12.09 -3.20
N ARG A 272 19.15 13.17 -2.46
CA ARG A 272 18.11 14.16 -2.09
C ARG A 272 17.48 14.89 -3.28
N ALA A 273 18.15 14.89 -4.43
CA ALA A 273 17.61 15.43 -5.68
C ALA A 273 16.87 14.37 -6.52
N LYS A 274 16.99 13.09 -6.15
CA LYS A 274 16.27 12.00 -6.82
C LYS A 274 14.81 12.01 -6.39
N LEU A 275 13.94 11.86 -7.38
CA LEU A 275 12.51 11.74 -7.16
C LEU A 275 12.21 10.42 -6.42
N GLN A 276 11.42 10.50 -5.35
CA GLN A 276 10.98 9.29 -4.65
C GLN A 276 9.75 8.71 -5.35
N GLN A 277 9.50 7.42 -5.16
CA GLN A 277 8.39 6.74 -5.84
C GLN A 277 7.02 7.42 -5.58
N PRO A 278 6.60 7.78 -4.35
CA PRO A 278 5.31 8.42 -4.14
C PRO A 278 5.21 9.79 -4.85
N ASP A 279 6.33 10.54 -4.93
CA ASP A 279 6.36 11.79 -5.68
C ASP A 279 6.10 11.53 -7.17
N ALA A 280 6.71 10.50 -7.75
CA ALA A 280 6.50 10.10 -9.14
C ALA A 280 5.03 9.71 -9.39
N GLN A 281 4.42 8.91 -8.51
CA GLN A 281 3.01 8.52 -8.63
C GLN A 281 2.08 9.74 -8.65
N ALA A 282 2.27 10.69 -7.74
CA ALA A 282 1.47 11.91 -7.71
C ALA A 282 1.68 12.80 -8.95
N TRP A 283 2.92 12.95 -9.42
CA TRP A 283 3.24 13.71 -10.63
C TRP A 283 2.60 13.11 -11.88
N LEU A 284 2.67 11.78 -12.03
CA LEU A 284 2.05 11.05 -13.14
C LEU A 284 0.53 11.18 -13.09
N ALA A 285 -0.10 11.02 -11.91
CA ALA A 285 -1.54 11.18 -11.77
C ALA A 285 -2.02 12.59 -12.16
N VAL A 286 -1.31 13.63 -11.72
CA VAL A 286 -1.61 15.02 -12.12
C VAL A 286 -1.41 15.23 -13.63
N THR A 287 -0.37 14.62 -14.21
CA THR A 287 -0.11 14.68 -15.65
C THR A 287 -1.25 14.05 -16.43
N ASN A 288 -1.70 12.86 -16.03
CA ASN A 288 -2.80 12.14 -16.66
C ASN A 288 -4.10 12.96 -16.63
N LEU A 289 -4.40 13.64 -15.52
CA LEU A 289 -5.60 14.48 -15.40
C LEU A 289 -5.54 15.80 -16.17
N LEU A 290 -4.34 16.37 -16.41
CA LEU A 290 -4.18 17.68 -17.05
C LEU A 290 -3.80 17.63 -18.52
N VAL A 291 -3.14 16.56 -18.96
CA VAL A 291 -2.68 16.39 -20.34
C VAL A 291 -3.71 15.68 -21.19
N GLU A 292 -4.40 14.67 -20.63
CA GLU A 292 -5.37 13.84 -21.36
C GLU A 292 -6.52 14.69 -21.94
N PRO A 293 -6.75 14.67 -23.27
CA PRO A 293 -7.78 15.47 -23.92
C PRO A 293 -9.20 15.25 -23.35
N GLY A 294 -9.56 14.01 -23.00
CA GLY A 294 -10.85 13.70 -22.40
C GLY A 294 -11.05 14.41 -21.06
N CYS A 295 -10.02 14.41 -20.21
CA CYS A 295 -10.02 15.11 -18.93
C CYS A 295 -10.10 16.63 -19.11
N ARG A 296 -9.31 17.19 -20.03
CA ARG A 296 -9.30 18.63 -20.32
C ARG A 296 -10.65 19.15 -20.84
N ALA A 297 -11.33 18.36 -21.66
CA ALA A 297 -12.65 18.72 -22.17
C ALA A 297 -13.72 18.77 -21.07
N LYS A 298 -13.54 17.97 -20.00
CA LYS A 298 -14.50 17.84 -18.89
C LYS A 298 -14.20 18.77 -17.73
N TYR A 299 -12.92 18.94 -17.38
CA TYR A 299 -12.49 19.69 -16.22
C TYR A 299 -12.59 21.20 -16.45
N ARG A 300 -13.23 21.92 -15.52
CA ARG A 300 -13.44 23.37 -15.61
C ARG A 300 -12.58 24.11 -14.60
N PHE A 301 -11.74 25.00 -15.11
CA PHE A 301 -10.98 25.93 -14.30
C PHE A 301 -11.81 27.16 -13.93
N ASP A 302 -11.88 27.42 -12.63
CA ASP A 302 -12.10 28.76 -12.09
C ASP A 302 -10.74 29.37 -11.68
N ASP A 303 -10.76 30.61 -11.18
CA ASP A 303 -9.53 31.29 -10.76
C ASP A 303 -8.80 30.52 -9.65
N PHE A 304 -9.53 29.95 -8.68
CA PHE A 304 -8.93 29.23 -7.56
C PHE A 304 -8.20 27.96 -8.03
N ARG A 305 -8.88 27.11 -8.82
CA ARG A 305 -8.33 25.87 -9.37
C ARG A 305 -7.12 26.16 -10.25
N ARG A 306 -7.20 27.18 -11.10
CA ARG A 306 -6.09 27.61 -11.96
C ARG A 306 -4.89 28.00 -11.11
N ASP A 307 -5.10 28.87 -10.13
CA ASP A 307 -4.01 29.40 -9.30
C ASP A 307 -3.37 28.30 -8.42
N VAL A 308 -4.15 27.32 -7.94
CA VAL A 308 -3.60 26.15 -7.24
C VAL A 308 -2.73 25.31 -8.16
N VAL A 309 -3.20 24.95 -9.36
CA VAL A 309 -2.45 24.14 -10.33
C VAL A 309 -1.17 24.86 -10.78
N LEU A 310 -1.23 26.18 -11.01
CA LEU A 310 -0.06 26.96 -11.41
C LEU A 310 1.06 27.01 -10.36
N LYS A 311 0.80 26.67 -9.08
CA LYS A 311 1.86 26.50 -8.07
C LYS A 311 2.82 25.35 -8.37
N LEU A 312 2.44 24.42 -9.26
CA LEU A 312 3.33 23.35 -9.71
C LEU A 312 4.41 23.84 -10.69
N LYS A 313 4.14 24.91 -11.45
CA LYS A 313 5.05 25.38 -12.51
C LYS A 313 6.47 25.67 -12.00
N PRO A 314 6.70 26.35 -10.85
CA PRO A 314 8.04 26.54 -10.30
C PRO A 314 8.73 25.25 -9.82
N ARG A 315 7.97 24.16 -9.61
CA ARG A 315 8.51 22.86 -9.17
C ARG A 315 9.01 22.01 -10.32
N LEU A 316 8.61 22.31 -11.56
CA LEU A 316 9.07 21.67 -12.80
C LEU A 316 10.48 22.14 -13.17
N THR A 317 11.47 21.69 -12.41
CA THR A 317 12.88 22.00 -12.65
C THR A 317 13.45 21.16 -13.80
N PRO A 318 14.55 21.60 -14.46
CA PRO A 318 15.23 20.79 -15.48
C PRO A 318 15.61 19.39 -14.96
N ALA A 319 16.10 19.30 -13.72
CA ALA A 319 16.43 18.02 -13.08
C ALA A 319 15.21 17.11 -12.89
N LEU A 320 14.00 17.68 -12.72
CA LEU A 320 12.77 16.90 -12.66
C LEU A 320 12.37 16.40 -14.05
N HIS A 321 12.53 17.22 -15.10
CA HIS A 321 12.30 16.79 -16.48
C HIS A 321 13.29 15.71 -16.97
N ASP A 322 14.53 15.72 -16.46
CA ASP A 322 15.50 14.67 -16.78
C ASP A 322 15.11 13.33 -16.15
N GLN A 323 14.49 13.35 -14.96
CA GLN A 323 14.02 12.16 -14.26
C GLN A 323 12.64 11.67 -14.72
N LEU A 324 11.73 12.58 -15.07
CA LEU A 324 10.40 12.30 -15.60
C LEU A 324 10.13 13.15 -16.86
N PRO A 325 10.58 12.69 -18.04
CA PRO A 325 10.43 13.44 -19.29
C PRO A 325 8.97 13.75 -19.68
N VAL A 326 8.03 12.91 -19.27
CA VAL A 326 6.58 13.08 -19.51
C VAL A 326 6.02 14.39 -18.93
N LEU A 327 6.70 14.98 -17.94
CA LEU A 327 6.27 16.25 -17.33
C LEU A 327 6.46 17.46 -18.25
N ARG A 328 7.16 17.31 -19.38
CA ARG A 328 7.28 18.38 -20.38
C ARG A 328 5.93 18.76 -20.98
N ASP A 329 5.06 17.79 -21.20
CA ASP A 329 3.71 18.04 -21.69
C ASP A 329 2.86 18.72 -20.62
N LEU A 330 2.99 18.30 -19.36
CA LEU A 330 2.38 19.00 -18.23
C LEU A 330 2.86 20.45 -18.16
N HIS A 331 4.17 20.71 -18.29
CA HIS A 331 4.72 22.07 -18.31
C HIS A 331 4.05 22.90 -19.41
N ARG A 332 3.90 22.36 -20.63
CA ARG A 332 3.19 23.05 -21.71
C ARG A 332 1.76 23.41 -21.33
N VAL A 333 1.02 22.48 -20.73
CA VAL A 333 -0.34 22.75 -20.23
C VAL A 333 -0.35 23.85 -19.17
N LEU A 334 0.62 23.90 -18.26
CA LEU A 334 0.73 24.97 -17.26
C LEU A 334 1.05 26.34 -17.90
N GLU A 335 1.83 26.38 -18.98
CA GLU A 335 2.06 27.61 -19.76
C GLU A 335 0.76 28.08 -20.43
N GLU A 336 0.02 27.16 -21.06
CA GLU A 336 -1.30 27.43 -21.65
C GLU A 336 -2.28 27.97 -20.59
N LEU A 337 -2.31 27.36 -19.39
CA LEU A 337 -3.16 27.79 -18.27
C LEU A 337 -2.79 29.17 -17.73
N THR A 338 -1.53 29.60 -17.84
CA THR A 338 -1.11 30.95 -17.42
C THR A 338 -1.77 32.03 -18.29
N LEU A 339 -2.06 31.70 -19.55
CA LEU A 339 -2.72 32.60 -20.52
C LEU A 339 -4.24 32.43 -20.55
N MET A 340 -4.77 31.38 -19.91
CA MET A 340 -6.19 31.05 -19.91
C MET A 340 -7.00 32.10 -19.14
N GLN A 341 -7.98 32.68 -19.81
CA GLN A 341 -9.04 33.45 -19.17
C GLN A 341 -10.10 32.48 -18.66
N THR A 342 -10.37 32.53 -17.37
CA THR A 342 -11.41 31.75 -16.71
C THR A 342 -12.78 32.34 -17.06
N PRO A 343 -13.80 31.50 -17.34
CA PRO A 343 -15.13 31.98 -17.66
C PRO A 343 -15.73 32.77 -16.48
N ALA A 344 -16.58 33.76 -16.78
CA ALA A 344 -17.27 34.51 -15.74
C ALA A 344 -18.16 33.60 -14.89
N THR A 345 -18.33 33.93 -13.62
CA THR A 345 -19.09 33.12 -12.65
C THR A 345 -20.53 32.81 -13.07
N ASP A 346 -21.16 33.68 -13.87
CA ASP A 346 -22.51 33.47 -14.39
C ASP A 346 -22.58 32.43 -15.51
N ASP A 347 -21.54 32.27 -16.34
CA ASP A 347 -21.45 31.21 -17.36
C ASP A 347 -21.23 29.83 -16.74
N MET A 348 -20.62 29.78 -15.55
CA MET A 348 -20.44 28.53 -14.80
C MET A 348 -21.75 27.97 -14.23
N ARG A 349 -22.74 28.84 -13.98
CA ARG A 349 -24.06 28.48 -13.43
C ARG A 349 -25.08 28.00 -14.46
N ALA A 350 -24.77 28.09 -15.76
CA ALA A 350 -25.62 27.52 -16.80
C ALA A 350 -25.78 26.00 -16.55
N SER A 351 -26.95 25.64 -16.02
CA SER A 351 -27.22 24.35 -15.38
C SER A 351 -27.02 23.21 -16.37
N ARG A 352 -25.91 22.50 -16.25
CA ARG A 352 -25.78 21.18 -16.84
C ARG A 352 -26.37 20.18 -15.87
N LEU A 353 -27.21 19.29 -16.40
CA LEU A 353 -27.64 18.10 -15.68
C LEU A 353 -26.40 17.29 -15.31
N ILE A 354 -26.10 17.19 -14.01
CA ILE A 354 -25.05 16.30 -13.50
C ILE A 354 -25.73 14.96 -13.25
N LEU A 355 -25.53 14.02 -14.17
CA LEU A 355 -25.93 12.63 -13.97
C LEU A 355 -24.74 11.91 -13.31
N GLU A 356 -24.87 11.62 -12.02
CA GLU A 356 -23.86 10.94 -11.23
C GLU A 356 -24.33 9.52 -10.89
N GLN A 357 -23.49 8.53 -11.19
CA GLN A 357 -23.68 7.17 -10.69
C GLN A 357 -23.25 7.15 -9.23
N VAL A 358 -24.16 6.72 -8.35
CA VAL A 358 -23.88 6.59 -6.92
C VAL A 358 -23.41 5.16 -6.67
N PRO A 359 -22.17 4.95 -6.21
CA PRO A 359 -21.71 3.62 -5.82
C PRO A 359 -22.46 3.15 -4.57
N GLU A 360 -22.98 1.92 -4.59
CA GLU A 360 -23.90 1.40 -3.57
C GLU A 360 -23.24 0.46 -2.54
N MET A 361 -22.04 -0.06 -2.79
CA MET A 361 -21.46 -1.12 -1.96
C MET A 361 -21.19 -0.59 -0.55
N ARG A 362 -20.44 0.51 -0.43
CA ARG A 362 -20.15 1.11 0.89
C ARG A 362 -21.40 1.66 1.56
N GLU A 363 -22.31 2.26 0.79
CA GLU A 363 -23.56 2.78 1.34
C GLU A 363 -24.39 1.65 1.98
N ARG A 364 -24.51 0.49 1.32
CA ARG A 364 -25.21 -0.68 1.86
C ARG A 364 -24.59 -1.15 3.18
N LEU A 365 -23.26 -1.24 3.25
CA LEU A 365 -22.56 -1.61 4.49
C LEU A 365 -22.85 -0.61 5.62
N LEU A 366 -22.96 0.69 5.30
CA LEU A 366 -23.24 1.74 6.28
C LEU A 366 -24.72 1.89 6.69
N ARG A 367 -25.65 1.15 6.07
CA ARG A 367 -27.10 1.26 6.41
C ARG A 367 -27.43 0.83 7.84
N ARG A 368 -26.59 0.01 8.47
CA ARG A 368 -26.78 -0.45 9.85
C ARG A 368 -26.46 0.66 10.86
N THR A 369 -27.06 0.59 12.04
CA THR A 369 -26.87 1.57 13.13
C THR A 369 -26.38 0.95 14.45
N ASP A 370 -26.32 -0.37 14.55
CA ASP A 370 -26.05 -1.15 15.77
C ASP A 370 -24.55 -1.48 15.99
N TRP A 371 -23.64 -0.61 15.54
CA TRP A 371 -22.18 -0.80 15.61
C TRP A 371 -21.65 -1.13 17.01
N ALA A 372 -22.19 -0.49 18.05
CA ALA A 372 -21.80 -0.75 19.44
C ALA A 372 -22.29 -2.10 19.99
N ILE A 373 -23.35 -2.68 19.40
CA ILE A 373 -23.80 -4.03 19.74
C ILE A 373 -22.88 -5.04 19.06
N LEU A 374 -22.58 -4.81 17.77
CA LEU A 374 -21.67 -5.65 17.01
C LEU A 374 -20.28 -5.72 17.64
N GLY A 375 -19.66 -4.58 17.97
CA GLY A 375 -18.33 -4.56 18.59
C GLY A 375 -18.28 -5.35 19.91
N ARG A 376 -19.30 -5.20 20.76
CA ARG A 376 -19.40 -5.97 22.02
C ARG A 376 -19.59 -7.47 21.76
N ALA A 377 -20.36 -7.84 20.74
CA ALA A 377 -20.53 -9.23 20.36
C ALA A 377 -19.21 -9.83 19.85
N GLN A 378 -18.46 -9.11 19.00
CA GLN A 378 -17.16 -9.53 18.49
C GLN A 378 -16.10 -9.65 19.60
N LEU A 379 -16.09 -8.76 20.60
CA LEU A 379 -15.23 -8.91 21.78
C LEU A 379 -15.51 -10.21 22.56
N GLY A 380 -16.78 -10.59 22.68
CA GLY A 380 -17.19 -11.81 23.40
C GLY A 380 -17.01 -13.12 22.62
N THR A 381 -16.82 -13.04 21.31
CA THR A 381 -16.80 -14.21 20.41
C THR A 381 -15.48 -14.28 19.64
N VAL A 382 -15.28 -13.37 18.69
CA VAL A 382 -14.18 -13.32 17.74
C VAL A 382 -12.84 -13.01 18.41
N PHE A 383 -12.80 -12.00 19.28
CA PHE A 383 -11.56 -11.54 19.93
C PHE A 383 -11.38 -12.09 21.34
N ARG A 384 -12.13 -13.15 21.69
CA ARG A 384 -12.03 -13.77 23.00
C ARG A 384 -10.75 -14.59 23.09
N ASP A 385 -9.99 -14.37 24.15
CA ASP A 385 -8.78 -15.13 24.42
C ASP A 385 -9.12 -16.53 24.99
N THR A 386 -9.03 -17.56 24.14
CA THR A 386 -9.19 -18.98 24.51
C THR A 386 -7.89 -19.75 24.24
N PRO A 387 -7.66 -20.92 24.88
CA PRO A 387 -6.46 -21.71 24.59
C PRO A 387 -6.39 -22.18 23.13
N GLU A 388 -7.53 -22.44 22.50
CA GLU A 388 -7.63 -22.78 21.07
C GLU A 388 -7.20 -21.59 20.19
N THR A 389 -7.71 -20.39 20.47
CA THR A 389 -7.32 -19.19 19.71
C THR A 389 -5.85 -18.87 19.88
N ARG A 390 -5.24 -19.13 21.06
CA ARG A 390 -3.80 -18.94 21.27
C ARG A 390 -2.95 -19.90 20.43
N ALA A 391 -3.36 -21.16 20.33
CA ALA A 391 -2.67 -22.15 19.51
C ALA A 391 -2.76 -21.79 18.01
N ASP A 392 -3.93 -21.33 17.56
CA ASP A 392 -4.15 -20.84 16.20
C ASP A 392 -3.30 -19.60 15.90
N THR A 393 -3.32 -18.60 16.79
CA THR A 393 -2.46 -17.41 16.70
C THR A 393 -0.98 -17.79 16.63
N GLN A 394 -0.53 -18.77 17.42
CA GLN A 394 0.85 -19.23 17.37
C GLN A 394 1.21 -19.87 16.03
N SER A 395 0.30 -20.64 15.43
CA SER A 395 0.49 -21.20 14.09
C SER A 395 0.58 -20.10 13.03
N ARG A 396 -0.33 -19.12 13.08
CA ARG A 396 -0.35 -17.96 12.16
C ARG A 396 0.91 -17.11 12.28
N MET A 397 1.42 -16.92 13.50
CA MET A 397 2.69 -16.21 13.68
C MET A 397 3.85 -16.93 13.01
N ALA A 398 3.89 -18.26 13.08
CA ALA A 398 4.91 -19.04 12.39
C ALA A 398 4.78 -18.91 10.87
N ASP A 399 3.56 -18.96 10.35
CA ASP A 399 3.29 -18.75 8.92
C ASP A 399 3.67 -17.33 8.46
N MET A 400 3.32 -16.30 9.23
CA MET A 400 3.70 -14.91 8.98
C MET A 400 5.21 -14.72 8.97
N LEU A 401 5.95 -15.33 9.91
CA LEU A 401 7.42 -15.28 9.93
C LEU A 401 8.01 -15.95 8.67
N ALA A 402 7.47 -17.11 8.28
CA ALA A 402 7.83 -17.79 7.05
C ALA A 402 7.58 -16.93 5.80
N MET A 403 6.49 -16.17 5.78
CA MET A 403 6.14 -15.25 4.70
C MET A 403 7.07 -14.03 4.65
N PHE A 404 7.43 -13.46 5.80
CA PHE A 404 8.44 -12.41 5.88
C PHE A 404 9.82 -12.87 5.39
N GLU A 405 10.26 -14.07 5.78
CA GLU A 405 11.51 -14.66 5.29
C GLU A 405 11.51 -14.77 3.75
N PHE A 406 10.37 -15.16 3.17
CA PHE A 406 10.22 -15.20 1.71
C PHE A 406 10.25 -13.80 1.08
N GLU A 407 9.57 -12.80 1.65
CA GLU A 407 9.62 -11.42 1.17
C GLU A 407 11.04 -10.82 1.23
N GLU A 408 11.79 -11.07 2.30
CA GLU A 408 13.19 -10.61 2.39
C GLU A 408 14.07 -11.23 1.30
N MET A 409 13.77 -12.47 0.87
CA MET A 409 14.46 -13.08 -0.28
C MET A 409 14.13 -12.42 -1.62
N LEU A 410 13.03 -11.66 -1.72
CA LEU A 410 12.66 -10.90 -2.92
C LEU A 410 13.45 -9.59 -3.04
N GLU A 411 13.95 -9.03 -1.94
CA GLU A 411 14.75 -7.81 -1.99
C GLU A 411 16.08 -8.08 -2.71
N ALA A 412 16.48 -7.18 -3.62
CA ALA A 412 17.77 -7.27 -4.28
C ALA A 412 18.88 -7.30 -3.23
N PRO A 413 19.72 -8.35 -3.21
CA PRO A 413 20.67 -8.56 -2.13
C PRO A 413 21.64 -7.39 -2.06
N LYS A 414 21.95 -6.93 -0.85
CA LYS A 414 22.91 -5.85 -0.62
C LYS A 414 24.26 -6.40 -0.22
N CYS A 415 25.30 -5.70 -0.63
CA CYS A 415 26.67 -6.06 -0.32
C CYS A 415 26.92 -5.90 1.18
N ALA A 416 27.27 -7.00 1.86
CA ALA A 416 27.55 -7.01 3.30
C ALA A 416 28.70 -6.07 3.72
N SER A 417 29.57 -5.67 2.78
CA SER A 417 30.68 -4.75 3.05
C SER A 417 30.37 -3.28 2.81
N CYS A 418 29.55 -2.93 1.81
CA CYS A 418 29.40 -1.54 1.36
C CYS A 418 27.96 -1.07 1.16
N GLY A 419 26.98 -1.98 1.27
CA GLY A 419 25.55 -1.66 1.12
C GLY A 419 25.06 -1.44 -0.31
N SER A 420 25.93 -1.44 -1.32
CA SER A 420 25.54 -1.40 -2.74
C SER A 420 24.88 -2.71 -3.18
N ASP A 421 24.16 -2.71 -4.31
CA ASP A 421 23.57 -3.92 -4.88
C ASP A 421 24.62 -5.01 -5.09
N ALA A 422 24.30 -6.22 -4.63
CA ALA A 422 25.14 -7.38 -4.73
C ALA A 422 24.69 -8.28 -5.88
N ALA A 423 25.67 -8.86 -6.58
CA ALA A 423 25.43 -9.81 -7.67
C ALA A 423 25.95 -11.21 -7.33
N GLN A 424 26.77 -11.35 -6.30
CA GLN A 424 27.49 -12.59 -6.00
C GLN A 424 27.31 -12.97 -4.54
N ARG A 425 27.01 -14.25 -4.30
CA ARG A 425 26.95 -14.85 -2.96
C ARG A 425 28.23 -15.60 -2.64
N CYS A 426 28.58 -15.68 -1.36
CA CYS A 426 29.73 -16.46 -0.90
C CYS A 426 29.62 -17.90 -1.41
N SER A 427 30.62 -18.37 -2.17
CA SER A 427 30.56 -19.69 -2.82
C SER A 427 30.58 -20.87 -1.83
N SER A 428 31.08 -20.67 -0.61
CA SER A 428 31.08 -21.69 0.45
C SER A 428 29.76 -21.79 1.20
N CYS A 429 29.34 -20.72 1.90
CA CYS A 429 28.13 -20.78 2.74
C CYS A 429 26.84 -20.36 2.04
N LYS A 430 26.93 -19.68 0.88
CA LYS A 430 25.80 -19.11 0.12
C LYS A 430 24.90 -18.12 0.89
N SER A 431 25.28 -17.73 2.12
CA SER A 431 24.50 -16.86 3.00
C SER A 431 24.74 -15.37 2.75
N ASP A 432 26.01 -14.95 2.61
CA ASP A 432 26.33 -13.51 2.46
C ASP A 432 26.48 -13.12 1.00
N TRP A 433 26.06 -11.89 0.69
CA TRP A 433 26.09 -11.29 -0.64
C TRP A 433 27.10 -10.15 -0.75
N TYR A 434 27.71 -10.02 -1.93
CA TYR A 434 28.74 -9.03 -2.24
C TYR A 434 28.55 -8.45 -3.66
N CYS A 435 28.84 -7.16 -3.81
CA CYS A 435 28.87 -6.51 -5.13
C CYS A 435 30.08 -6.95 -5.99
N GLY A 436 31.12 -7.48 -5.35
CA GLY A 436 32.30 -8.01 -6.03
C GLY A 436 33.30 -8.61 -5.06
N ARG A 437 34.33 -9.25 -5.63
CA ARG A 437 35.38 -9.97 -4.88
C ARG A 437 36.14 -9.09 -3.89
N ASP A 438 36.34 -7.82 -4.21
CA ASP A 438 37.06 -6.88 -3.33
C ASP A 438 36.30 -6.63 -2.02
N CYS A 439 34.99 -6.45 -2.10
CA CYS A 439 34.13 -6.33 -0.93
C CYS A 439 34.05 -7.64 -0.13
N GLN A 440 34.03 -8.79 -0.81
CA GLN A 440 34.09 -10.10 -0.16
C GLN A 440 35.40 -10.28 0.63
N LEU A 441 36.54 -9.90 0.05
CA LEU A 441 37.85 -10.01 0.71
C LEU A 441 37.97 -9.02 1.88
N ASN A 442 37.44 -7.81 1.75
CA ASN A 442 37.42 -6.83 2.84
C ASN A 442 36.57 -7.28 4.02
N CYS A 443 35.44 -7.95 3.75
CA CYS A 443 34.55 -8.50 4.78
C CYS A 443 34.99 -9.90 5.27
N TRP A 444 35.95 -10.55 4.60
CA TRP A 444 36.39 -11.91 4.92
C TRP A 444 36.89 -12.10 6.37
N PRO A 445 37.64 -11.16 6.98
CA PRO A 445 38.09 -11.32 8.37
C PRO A 445 36.95 -11.53 9.37
N THR A 446 35.79 -10.88 9.13
CA THR A 446 34.60 -10.98 9.99
C THR A 446 33.67 -12.12 9.53
N HIS A 447 33.57 -12.37 8.22
CA HIS A 447 32.69 -13.40 7.66
C HIS A 447 33.22 -14.83 7.83
N LYS A 448 34.55 -15.04 7.86
CA LYS A 448 35.17 -16.38 7.83
C LYS A 448 34.68 -17.33 8.92
N GLU A 449 34.49 -16.82 10.15
CA GLU A 449 34.04 -17.63 11.28
C GLU A 449 32.56 -18.04 11.11
N LEU A 450 31.70 -17.07 10.78
CA LEU A 450 30.28 -17.30 10.49
C LEU A 450 30.08 -18.25 9.30
N CYS A 451 30.85 -18.07 8.22
CA CYS A 451 30.86 -18.94 7.05
C CYS A 451 31.12 -20.40 7.41
N GLY A 452 32.09 -20.64 8.30
CA GLY A 452 32.44 -21.99 8.76
C GLY A 452 31.36 -22.65 9.63
N VAL A 453 30.59 -21.87 10.37
CA VAL A 453 29.45 -22.35 11.17
C VAL A 453 28.27 -22.71 10.26
N LEU A 454 27.93 -21.83 9.32
CA LEU A 454 26.80 -22.01 8.40
C LEU A 454 26.99 -23.22 7.48
N VAL A 455 28.21 -23.46 6.98
CA VAL A 455 28.53 -24.65 6.18
C VAL A 455 28.39 -25.96 6.97
N LYS A 456 28.54 -25.93 8.30
CA LYS A 456 28.39 -27.10 9.17
C LYS A 456 26.93 -27.35 9.57
N GLY A 457 26.11 -26.31 9.66
CA GLY A 457 24.68 -26.42 9.99
C GLY A 457 23.78 -26.82 8.82
N ALA A 458 24.27 -26.68 7.57
CA ALA A 458 23.55 -27.08 6.35
C ALA A 458 23.83 -28.53 5.89
N LYS A 459 24.48 -29.34 6.74
CA LYS A 459 24.69 -30.79 6.57
C LYS A 459 23.98 -31.51 7.69
#